data_AF-I2CLK2-F1
#
_entry.id   AF-I2CLK2-F1
#
_cell.length_a   1.000
_cell.length_b   1.000
_cell.length_c   1.000
_cell.angle_alpha   90.00
_cell.angle_beta   90.00
_cell.angle_gamma   90.00
#
_symmetry.space_group_name_H-M   'P 1'
#
loop_
_entity.id
_entity.type
_entity.pdbx_description
1 polymer ?
#
loop_
_entity_poly.entity_id
_entity_poly.type
_entity_poly.pdbx_seq_one_letter_code
_entity_poly.pdbx_strand_id
1 'polypeptide(L)'
;GLGKQLQGISTPVEAHLRKGRGAIGAYGPEKGPKVPEKKKEDEIDEGKESKTKLSQWRKDGGTVKKKVNYVYRSVDQVLEDGKLKPNKKVRISNEMSKVKVIDMTGPEQRILSGYHAIAGGQQRPDENVVTDKKSKVNFALPELQHNLNILVDMCEQDIIQNDRRTRHLSDRVVALEAEKKNLSKVIDQHSQLIDTLENVLAIVDRLMDETNQLTLQETADAFKDLQDKYYEEYKMYELGELASSFVGPKVKDCLISWNPLMQPKQPIKLFEQWKSILESG
;
A
#
# COMPACT_ATOMS: atom_id res chain seq x y z
N GLY A 1 -8.49 -8.37 -49.94
CA GLY A 1 -9.15 -8.95 -48.75
C GLY A 1 -8.26 -10.05 -48.20
N LEU A 2 -7.99 -10.06 -46.89
CA LEU A 2 -7.20 -11.13 -46.27
C LEU A 2 -8.01 -12.43 -46.28
N GLY A 3 -7.52 -13.44 -47.00
CA GLY A 3 -8.14 -14.77 -47.03
C GLY A 3 -8.14 -15.45 -45.65
N LYS A 4 -8.91 -16.53 -45.52
CA LYS A 4 -9.19 -17.27 -44.27
C LYS A 4 -7.94 -17.74 -43.49
N GLN A 5 -6.77 -17.82 -44.13
CA GLN A 5 -5.49 -18.17 -43.52
C GLN A 5 -4.50 -16.99 -43.42
N LEU A 6 -4.97 -15.74 -43.46
CA LEU A 6 -4.16 -14.51 -43.34
C LEU A 6 -3.04 -14.37 -44.40
N GLN A 7 -3.13 -15.08 -45.53
CA GLN A 7 -2.16 -14.99 -46.63
C GLN A 7 -2.36 -13.75 -47.54
N GLY A 8 -3.26 -12.83 -47.17
CA GLY A 8 -3.52 -11.62 -47.96
C GLY A 8 -2.58 -10.48 -47.59
N ILE A 9 -2.13 -9.72 -48.59
CA ILE A 9 -1.35 -8.51 -48.41
C ILE A 9 -2.25 -7.44 -47.76
N SER A 10 -1.87 -6.98 -46.56
CA SER A 10 -2.63 -6.00 -45.78
C SER A 10 -2.32 -4.55 -46.16
N THR A 11 -1.17 -4.31 -46.81
CA THR A 11 -0.76 -2.99 -47.28
C THR A 11 -1.32 -2.72 -48.68
N PRO A 12 -1.84 -1.51 -48.96
CA PRO A 12 -2.29 -1.16 -50.30
C PRO A 12 -1.13 -1.29 -51.30
N VAL A 13 -1.41 -1.90 -52.46
CA VAL A 13 -0.43 -2.03 -53.54
C VAL A 13 -0.32 -0.67 -54.25
N GLU A 14 0.81 0.01 -54.11
CA GLU A 14 1.08 1.26 -54.81
C GLU A 14 1.62 0.97 -56.22
N ALA A 15 0.97 1.49 -57.26
CA ALA A 15 1.42 1.38 -58.64
C ALA A 15 2.42 2.50 -58.96
N HIS A 16 3.63 2.14 -59.38
CA HIS A 16 4.63 3.12 -59.79
C HIS A 16 4.56 3.37 -61.30
N LEU A 17 4.10 4.55 -61.72
CA LEU A 17 4.06 4.94 -63.13
C LEU A 17 5.47 5.27 -63.63
N ARG A 18 6.00 4.47 -64.55
CA ARG A 18 7.29 4.74 -65.20
C ARG A 18 7.16 5.85 -66.24
N LYS A 19 8.20 6.67 -66.39
CA LYS A 19 8.25 7.74 -67.40
C LYS A 19 8.94 7.22 -68.67
N GLY A 20 8.19 7.03 -69.76
CA GLY A 20 8.73 6.75 -71.12
C GLY A 20 8.27 5.42 -71.76
N ARG A 21 8.48 5.28 -73.09
CA ARG A 21 8.09 4.11 -73.92
C ARG A 21 9.21 3.04 -74.03
N GLY A 22 10.02 2.85 -73.00
CA GLY A 22 11.13 1.87 -73.03
C GLY A 22 10.69 0.46 -72.61
N ALA A 23 11.28 -0.57 -73.22
CA ALA A 23 11.02 -1.97 -72.86
C ALA A 23 11.51 -2.33 -71.45
N ILE A 24 10.89 -3.33 -70.83
CA ILE A 24 11.02 -3.69 -69.41
C ILE A 24 12.49 -3.91 -68.96
N GLY A 25 13.37 -4.40 -69.82
CA GLY A 25 14.78 -4.69 -69.50
C GLY A 25 15.72 -3.47 -69.46
N ALA A 26 15.32 -2.29 -69.97
CA ALA A 26 16.20 -1.12 -70.05
C ALA A 26 16.38 -0.39 -68.71
N TYR A 27 15.48 -0.59 -67.76
CA TYR A 27 15.43 0.16 -66.50
C TYR A 27 15.97 -0.61 -65.27
N GLY A 28 16.59 -1.77 -65.49
CA GLY A 28 17.17 -2.59 -64.42
C GLY A 28 16.13 -3.29 -63.54
N PRO A 29 16.58 -4.19 -62.63
CA PRO A 29 15.67 -5.01 -61.83
C PRO A 29 14.85 -4.17 -60.84
N GLU A 30 13.53 -4.38 -60.81
CA GLU A 30 12.60 -3.66 -59.93
C GLU A 30 12.86 -4.00 -58.46
N LYS A 31 12.84 -2.99 -57.59
CA LYS A 31 12.94 -3.20 -56.14
C LYS A 31 11.63 -3.77 -55.61
N GLY A 32 11.69 -4.98 -55.03
CA GLY A 32 10.55 -5.59 -54.34
C GLY A 32 10.10 -4.79 -53.11
N PRO A 33 8.85 -4.98 -52.64
CA PRO A 33 8.30 -4.25 -51.51
C PRO A 33 9.08 -4.56 -50.23
N LYS A 34 9.54 -3.51 -49.53
CA LYS A 34 10.18 -3.64 -48.21
C LYS A 34 9.11 -4.01 -47.18
N VAL A 35 9.22 -5.19 -46.58
CA VAL A 35 8.47 -5.56 -45.37
C VAL A 35 9.12 -4.83 -44.18
N PRO A 36 8.38 -4.00 -43.41
CA PRO A 36 8.94 -3.38 -42.22
C PRO A 36 9.10 -4.44 -41.11
N GLU A 37 10.33 -4.63 -40.64
CA GLU A 37 10.62 -5.39 -39.43
C GLU A 37 9.94 -4.72 -38.23
N LYS A 38 9.24 -5.52 -37.42
CA LYS A 38 8.68 -5.11 -36.13
C LYS A 38 9.84 -4.71 -35.20
N LYS A 39 10.05 -3.40 -35.02
CA LYS A 39 10.87 -2.89 -33.92
C LYS A 39 10.07 -3.03 -32.62
N LYS A 40 10.66 -3.79 -31.71
CA LYS A 40 10.26 -3.89 -30.31
C LYS A 40 10.40 -2.52 -29.65
N GLU A 41 9.48 -2.28 -28.72
CA GLU A 41 9.47 -1.20 -27.75
C GLU A 41 10.85 -1.08 -27.09
N ASP A 42 11.40 0.13 -27.08
CA ASP A 42 12.30 0.64 -26.04
C ASP A 42 12.27 2.17 -26.11
N GLU A 43 11.72 2.75 -25.06
CA GLU A 43 12.03 4.03 -24.43
C GLU A 43 12.49 5.26 -25.26
N ILE A 44 11.69 6.34 -25.09
CA ILE A 44 12.13 7.75 -25.08
C ILE A 44 12.51 8.35 -26.45
N ASP A 45 11.52 8.82 -27.24
CA ASP A 45 11.67 10.05 -28.05
C ASP A 45 10.33 10.64 -28.56
N GLU A 46 9.29 10.74 -27.72
CA GLU A 46 8.03 11.42 -28.14
C GLU A 46 8.14 12.96 -28.20
N GLY A 47 9.30 13.53 -27.91
CA GLY A 47 9.51 14.98 -27.79
C GLY A 47 9.93 15.72 -29.06
N LYS A 48 10.33 15.02 -30.12
CA LYS A 48 10.93 15.65 -31.31
C LYS A 48 10.00 15.73 -32.53
N GLU A 49 9.06 14.81 -32.72
CA GLU A 49 8.25 14.78 -33.95
C GLU A 49 7.03 15.72 -33.92
N SER A 50 6.53 16.08 -32.74
CA SER A 50 5.36 16.95 -32.59
C SER A 50 5.69 18.44 -32.77
N LYS A 51 6.94 18.86 -32.53
CA LYS A 51 7.38 20.27 -32.61
C LYS A 51 7.51 20.79 -34.04
N THR A 52 7.62 19.92 -35.03
CA THR A 52 7.89 20.31 -36.43
C THR A 52 6.65 20.74 -37.20
N LYS A 53 5.43 20.43 -36.72
CA LYS A 53 4.18 20.60 -37.48
C LYS A 53 3.37 21.87 -37.15
N LEU A 54 3.74 22.67 -36.14
CA LEU A 54 2.95 23.84 -35.74
C LEU A 54 3.33 25.19 -36.42
N SER A 55 4.32 25.22 -37.32
CA SER A 55 4.79 26.47 -37.96
C SER A 55 4.44 26.54 -39.45
N GLN A 56 3.17 26.42 -39.84
CA GLN A 56 2.80 26.45 -41.26
C GLN A 56 1.70 27.43 -41.69
N TRP A 57 1.12 28.25 -40.82
CA TRP A 57 -0.06 29.01 -41.25
C TRP A 57 0.16 30.43 -41.79
N ARG A 58 1.31 31.10 -41.60
CA ARG A 58 1.76 32.24 -42.44
C ARG A 58 3.28 32.43 -42.38
N LYS A 59 3.91 32.61 -43.55
CA LYS A 59 5.32 32.99 -43.68
C LYS A 59 5.38 34.19 -44.60
N ASP A 60 5.54 35.38 -44.03
CA ASP A 60 5.97 36.56 -44.77
C ASP A 60 6.91 37.41 -43.92
N GLY A 61 7.98 37.89 -44.56
CA GLY A 61 8.76 39.04 -44.10
C GLY A 61 9.72 38.84 -42.93
N GLY A 62 10.93 38.40 -43.27
CA GLY A 62 12.22 38.62 -42.57
C GLY A 62 12.22 39.37 -41.23
N THR A 63 11.87 38.69 -40.14
CA THR A 63 12.33 39.05 -38.78
C THR A 63 12.55 37.76 -37.98
N VAL A 64 13.62 37.77 -37.16
CA VAL A 64 14.11 36.64 -36.38
C VAL A 64 12.95 35.90 -35.70
N LYS A 65 12.76 34.62 -36.08
CA LYS A 65 11.76 33.74 -35.48
C LYS A 65 12.05 33.62 -33.98
N LYS A 66 11.31 34.36 -33.14
CA LYS A 66 11.32 34.14 -31.69
C LYS A 66 10.86 32.71 -31.46
N LYS A 67 11.78 31.84 -31.03
CA LYS A 67 11.44 30.47 -30.62
C LYS A 67 10.46 30.60 -29.44
N VAL A 68 9.22 30.18 -29.64
CA VAL A 68 8.24 30.09 -28.54
C VAL A 68 8.78 29.04 -27.58
N ASN A 69 9.12 29.47 -26.36
CA ASN A 69 9.58 28.55 -25.32
C ASN A 69 8.35 27.98 -24.62
N TYR A 70 8.10 26.67 -24.81
CA TYR A 70 7.05 25.97 -24.08
C TYR A 70 7.62 25.52 -22.74
N VAL A 71 7.06 26.03 -21.65
CA VAL A 71 7.35 25.56 -20.29
C VAL A 71 6.29 24.52 -19.94
N TYR A 72 6.72 23.27 -19.76
CA TYR A 72 5.86 22.19 -19.29
C TYR A 72 5.95 22.10 -17.78
N ARG A 73 4.82 21.76 -17.15
CA ARG A 73 4.75 21.51 -15.72
C ARG A 73 4.88 20.02 -15.46
N SER A 74 5.80 19.62 -14.59
CA SER A 74 5.95 18.21 -14.21
C SER A 74 4.95 17.82 -13.12
N VAL A 75 4.70 16.51 -12.99
CA VAL A 75 3.86 15.95 -11.91
C VAL A 75 4.43 16.36 -10.55
N ASP A 76 5.74 16.28 -10.36
CA ASP A 76 6.40 16.67 -9.11
C ASP A 76 6.19 18.16 -8.78
N GLN A 77 6.27 19.04 -9.78
CA GLN A 77 5.99 20.47 -9.61
C GLN A 77 4.53 20.74 -9.24
N VAL A 78 3.58 19.96 -9.76
CA VAL A 78 2.16 20.05 -9.37
C VAL A 78 1.98 19.60 -7.91
N LEU A 79 2.67 18.53 -7.51
CA LEU A 79 2.61 18.03 -6.13
C LEU A 79 3.26 18.99 -5.12
N GLU A 80 4.39 19.62 -5.46
CA GLU A 80 5.03 20.64 -4.63
C GLU A 80 4.14 21.87 -4.43
N ASP A 81 3.57 22.40 -5.51
CA ASP A 81 2.61 23.50 -5.44
C ASP A 81 1.34 23.13 -4.66
N GLY A 82 0.88 21.89 -4.80
CA GLY A 82 -0.26 21.33 -4.08
C GLY A 82 -0.03 21.19 -2.57
N LYS A 83 1.23 21.16 -2.10
CA LYS A 83 1.59 21.24 -0.68
C LYS A 83 1.48 22.67 -0.16
N LEU A 84 1.81 23.66 -0.99
CA LEU A 84 1.81 25.09 -0.65
C LEU A 84 0.44 25.76 -0.76
N LYS A 85 -0.45 25.22 -1.60
CA LYS A 85 -1.83 25.71 -1.77
C LYS A 85 -2.81 24.74 -1.10
N PRO A 86 -3.11 24.91 0.20
CA PRO A 86 -4.15 24.12 0.83
C PRO A 86 -5.45 24.37 0.07
N ASN A 87 -6.06 23.27 -0.37
CA ASN A 87 -7.35 23.13 -1.04
C ASN A 87 -8.16 24.45 -1.09
N LYS A 88 -8.14 25.16 -2.22
CA LYS A 88 -8.92 26.41 -2.44
C LYS A 88 -10.45 26.23 -2.29
N LYS A 89 -10.91 25.02 -1.97
CA LYS A 89 -12.29 24.70 -1.57
C LYS A 89 -12.60 25.04 -0.10
N VAL A 90 -11.66 25.58 0.67
CA VAL A 90 -12.01 26.21 1.96
C VAL A 90 -12.61 27.57 1.67
N ARG A 91 -13.94 27.64 1.79
CA ARG A 91 -14.74 28.88 1.84
C ARG A 91 -13.92 29.99 2.50
N ILE A 92 -13.63 31.05 1.75
CA ILE A 92 -13.24 32.33 2.33
C ILE A 92 -14.35 32.67 3.31
N SER A 93 -14.06 32.55 4.61
CA SER A 93 -14.99 32.95 5.66
C SER A 93 -15.34 34.41 5.40
N ASN A 94 -16.60 34.61 5.01
CA ASN A 94 -17.17 35.89 4.60
C ASN A 94 -17.49 36.80 5.82
N GLU A 95 -16.84 36.52 6.95
CA GLU A 95 -17.02 37.23 8.22
C GLU A 95 -15.99 38.35 8.38
N MET A 96 -14.72 38.09 8.02
CA MET A 96 -13.67 39.12 8.00
C MET A 96 -13.88 40.17 6.90
N SER A 97 -14.77 39.87 5.95
CA SER A 97 -15.09 40.76 4.84
C SER A 97 -16.15 41.82 5.12
N LYS A 98 -16.87 41.69 6.23
CA LYS A 98 -17.96 42.60 6.62
C LYS A 98 -17.58 43.62 7.69
N VAL A 99 -16.33 43.61 8.17
CA VAL A 99 -15.87 44.55 9.20
C VAL A 99 -15.65 45.94 8.57
N LYS A 100 -16.30 46.96 9.12
CA LYS A 100 -16.17 48.35 8.67
C LYS A 100 -14.80 48.89 9.12
N VAL A 101 -13.90 49.15 8.18
CA VAL A 101 -12.57 49.72 8.50
C VAL A 101 -12.59 51.22 8.22
N ILE A 102 -12.13 52.01 9.17
CA ILE A 102 -12.02 53.47 9.04
C ILE A 102 -10.56 53.79 8.73
N ASP A 103 -10.31 54.23 7.50
CA ASP A 103 -9.00 54.66 7.03
C ASP A 103 -8.82 56.16 7.30
N MET A 104 -7.79 56.47 8.09
CA MET A 104 -7.38 57.82 8.48
C MET A 104 -6.03 58.22 7.87
N THR A 105 -5.49 57.43 6.93
CA THR A 105 -4.18 57.70 6.31
C THR A 105 -4.23 58.77 5.21
N GLY A 106 -5.42 59.25 4.86
CA GLY A 106 -5.64 60.40 3.98
C GLY A 106 -6.07 61.66 4.72
N PRO A 107 -6.12 62.82 4.03
CA PRO A 107 -6.59 64.08 4.61
C PRO A 107 -8.08 64.05 5.01
N GLU A 108 -8.85 63.10 4.49
CA GLU A 108 -10.26 62.89 4.81
C GLU A 108 -10.51 61.45 5.25
N GLN A 109 -11.45 61.28 6.19
CA GLN A 109 -11.86 59.99 6.71
C GLN A 109 -12.57 59.17 5.62
N ARG A 110 -12.08 57.96 5.36
CA ARG A 110 -12.71 57.00 4.43
C ARG A 110 -13.17 55.74 5.16
N ILE A 111 -14.31 55.21 4.74
CA ILE A 111 -14.90 54.00 5.33
C ILE A 111 -14.86 52.90 4.27
N LEU A 112 -14.17 51.82 4.57
CA LEU A 112 -13.95 50.69 3.65
C LEU A 112 -14.73 49.44 4.11
N SER A 113 -15.23 48.68 3.14
CA SER A 113 -15.89 47.38 3.37
C SER A 113 -14.83 46.28 3.53
N GLY A 114 -14.30 46.13 4.75
CA GLY A 114 -13.37 45.07 5.13
C GLY A 114 -11.90 45.32 4.78
N TYR A 115 -11.04 44.48 5.36
CA TYR A 115 -9.57 44.59 5.28
C TYR A 115 -9.00 44.43 3.87
N HIS A 116 -9.70 43.76 2.95
CA HIS A 116 -9.27 43.58 1.56
C HIS A 116 -9.23 44.88 0.74
N ALA A 117 -9.96 45.92 1.14
CA ALA A 117 -9.93 47.20 0.44
C ALA A 117 -8.63 47.99 0.69
N ILE A 118 -7.86 47.64 1.73
CA ILE A 118 -6.60 48.30 2.10
C ILE A 118 -5.42 47.70 1.34
N ALA A 119 -5.51 46.42 0.98
CA ALA A 119 -4.43 45.67 0.34
C ALA A 119 -4.08 46.15 -1.09
N GLY A 120 -4.97 46.89 -1.75
CA GLY A 120 -4.76 47.42 -3.11
C GLY A 120 -4.18 48.85 -3.19
N GLY A 121 -3.98 49.53 -2.06
CA GLY A 121 -3.87 51.00 -2.02
C GLY A 121 -2.47 51.62 -1.98
N GLN A 122 -1.38 50.85 -1.85
CA GLN A 122 -0.01 51.40 -1.85
C GLN A 122 0.91 50.61 -2.77
N GLN A 123 0.76 50.83 -4.08
CA GLN A 123 1.92 50.69 -4.97
C GLN A 123 2.75 51.96 -4.86
N ARG A 124 3.94 51.83 -4.24
CA ARG A 124 4.99 52.85 -4.34
C ARG A 124 5.35 53.01 -5.82
N PRO A 125 5.27 54.21 -6.41
CA PRO A 125 5.68 54.42 -7.78
C PRO A 125 7.19 54.65 -7.77
N ASP A 126 7.97 53.57 -7.72
CA ASP A 126 9.38 53.55 -8.14
C ASP A 126 9.94 52.13 -8.02
N GLU A 127 9.53 51.26 -8.94
CA GLU A 127 10.44 50.26 -9.49
C GLU A 127 9.89 49.81 -10.84
N ASN A 128 10.65 50.10 -11.89
CA ASN A 128 10.32 49.76 -13.26
C ASN A 128 10.31 48.24 -13.46
N VAL A 129 9.21 47.58 -13.11
CA VAL A 129 8.87 46.30 -13.73
C VAL A 129 8.34 46.64 -15.11
N VAL A 130 9.24 46.57 -16.10
CA VAL A 130 8.88 46.56 -17.52
C VAL A 130 8.08 45.28 -17.78
N THR A 131 6.81 45.26 -17.38
CA THR A 131 5.89 44.28 -17.92
C THR A 131 5.68 44.68 -19.36
N ASP A 132 6.29 43.92 -20.27
CA ASP A 132 6.04 43.91 -21.71
C ASP A 132 4.59 43.42 -21.96
N LYS A 133 3.61 44.09 -21.34
CA LYS A 133 2.18 43.94 -21.58
C LYS A 133 1.81 44.87 -22.71
N LYS A 134 2.41 44.68 -23.88
CA LYS A 134 1.64 44.86 -25.12
C LYS A 134 0.64 43.70 -25.13
N SER A 135 -0.43 43.87 -24.36
CA SER A 135 -1.60 43.01 -24.43
C SER A 135 -1.95 42.91 -25.91
N LYS A 136 -1.88 41.70 -26.45
CA LYS A 136 -2.42 41.40 -27.77
C LYS A 136 -3.94 41.48 -27.64
N VAL A 137 -4.48 42.71 -27.61
CA VAL A 137 -5.90 42.99 -27.44
C VAL A 137 -6.71 42.32 -28.56
N ASN A 138 -6.09 42.14 -29.73
CA ASN A 138 -6.73 41.62 -30.93
C ASN A 138 -6.99 40.09 -30.92
N PHE A 139 -6.58 39.36 -29.87
CA PHE A 139 -6.78 37.89 -29.74
C PHE A 139 -6.92 37.45 -28.27
N ALA A 140 -7.47 38.30 -27.41
CA ALA A 140 -7.80 37.90 -26.05
C ALA A 140 -9.15 37.14 -26.05
N LEU A 141 -9.12 35.82 -25.85
CA LEU A 141 -10.32 35.01 -25.58
C LEU A 141 -10.38 34.70 -24.08
N PRO A 142 -10.90 35.60 -23.24
CA PRO A 142 -10.89 35.43 -21.78
C PRO A 142 -11.64 34.18 -21.32
N GLU A 143 -12.81 33.90 -21.93
CA GLU A 143 -13.61 32.72 -21.58
C GLU A 143 -12.91 31.40 -21.92
N LEU A 144 -12.22 31.34 -23.08
CA LEU A 144 -11.46 30.14 -23.46
C LEU A 144 -10.26 29.94 -22.54
N GLN A 145 -9.57 31.01 -22.17
CA GLN A 145 -8.46 30.94 -21.20
C GLN A 145 -8.96 30.50 -19.83
N HIS A 146 -10.10 31.02 -19.37
CA HIS A 146 -10.72 30.59 -18.13
C HIS A 146 -11.07 29.10 -18.14
N ASN A 147 -11.73 28.62 -19.21
CA ASN A 147 -12.08 27.21 -19.36
C ASN A 147 -10.85 26.29 -19.38
N LEU A 148 -9.79 26.69 -20.10
CA LEU A 148 -8.53 25.94 -20.10
C LEU A 148 -7.87 25.93 -18.72
N ASN A 149 -7.87 27.05 -18.01
CA ASN A 149 -7.35 27.12 -16.65
C ASN A 149 -8.15 26.23 -15.68
N ILE A 150 -9.49 26.17 -15.82
CA ILE A 150 -10.31 25.24 -15.02
C ILE A 150 -9.91 23.79 -15.29
N LEU A 151 -9.75 23.40 -16.56
CA LEU A 151 -9.36 22.04 -16.91
C LEU A 151 -7.99 21.69 -16.33
N VAL A 152 -7.03 22.62 -16.42
CA VAL A 152 -5.70 22.47 -15.80
C VAL A 152 -5.83 22.33 -14.28
N ASP A 153 -6.58 23.21 -13.62
CA ASP A 153 -6.80 23.17 -12.17
C ASP A 153 -7.47 21.85 -11.73
N MET A 154 -8.40 21.31 -12.51
CA MET A 154 -9.04 20.02 -12.25
C MET A 154 -8.03 18.87 -12.37
N CYS A 155 -7.24 18.84 -13.44
CA CYS A 155 -6.20 17.81 -13.61
C CYS A 155 -5.12 17.90 -12.51
N GLU A 156 -4.71 19.11 -12.12
CA GLU A 156 -3.76 19.30 -11.02
C GLU A 156 -4.34 18.79 -9.69
N GLN A 157 -5.61 19.05 -9.41
CA GLN A 157 -6.30 18.50 -8.24
C GLN A 157 -6.38 16.98 -8.27
N ASP A 158 -6.69 16.38 -9.42
CA ASP A 158 -6.77 14.92 -9.58
C ASP A 158 -5.41 14.26 -9.34
N ILE A 159 -4.32 14.86 -9.83
CA ILE A 159 -2.95 14.40 -9.57
C ILE A 159 -2.66 14.40 -8.07
N ILE A 160 -2.95 15.53 -7.39
CA ILE A 160 -2.71 15.67 -5.95
C ILE A 160 -3.55 14.68 -5.14
N GLN A 161 -4.82 14.49 -5.51
CA GLN A 161 -5.72 13.57 -4.82
C GLN A 161 -5.28 12.11 -5.01
N ASN A 162 -4.88 11.73 -6.21
CA ASN A 162 -4.35 10.40 -6.49
C ASN A 162 -3.06 10.14 -5.72
N ASP A 163 -2.11 11.06 -5.70
CA ASP A 163 -0.87 10.92 -4.92
C ASP A 163 -1.16 10.71 -3.41
N ARG A 164 -2.05 11.54 -2.83
CA ARG A 164 -2.49 11.38 -1.43
C ARG A 164 -3.15 10.03 -1.18
N ARG A 165 -4.02 9.59 -2.09
CA ARG A 165 -4.70 8.30 -1.99
C ARG A 165 -3.70 7.15 -2.06
N THR A 166 -2.76 7.21 -3.00
CA THR A 166 -1.71 6.19 -3.16
C THR A 166 -0.83 6.09 -1.92
N ARG A 167 -0.38 7.22 -1.35
CA ARG A 167 0.39 7.21 -0.10
C ARG A 167 -0.41 6.60 1.05
N HIS A 168 -1.65 7.05 1.27
CA HIS A 168 -2.51 6.48 2.30
C HIS A 168 -2.73 4.98 2.13
N LEU A 169 -2.96 4.51 0.89
CA LEU A 169 -3.13 3.09 0.61
C LEU A 169 -1.83 2.31 0.85
N SER A 170 -0.68 2.87 0.49
CA SER A 170 0.63 2.27 0.78
C SER A 170 0.85 2.12 2.28
N ASP A 171 0.60 3.19 3.06
CA ASP A 171 0.74 3.15 4.52
C ASP A 171 -0.24 2.15 5.15
N ARG A 172 -1.48 2.10 4.63
CA ARG A 172 -2.50 1.13 5.05
C ARG A 172 -2.05 -0.30 4.79
N VAL A 173 -1.43 -0.58 3.64
CA VAL A 173 -0.90 -1.91 3.31
C VAL A 173 0.18 -2.31 4.30
N VAL A 174 1.14 -1.44 4.59
CA VAL A 174 2.22 -1.71 5.57
C VAL A 174 1.64 -1.98 6.97
N ALA A 175 0.67 -1.18 7.40
CA ALA A 175 0.01 -1.39 8.70
C ALA A 175 -0.72 -2.74 8.76
N LEU A 176 -1.47 -3.10 7.71
CA LEU A 176 -2.20 -4.37 7.64
C LEU A 176 -1.25 -5.57 7.56
N GLU A 177 -0.12 -5.45 6.88
CA GLU A 177 0.91 -6.51 6.85
C GLU A 177 1.52 -6.76 8.22
N ALA A 178 1.80 -5.69 8.98
CA ALA A 178 2.28 -5.79 10.36
C ALA A 178 1.23 -6.44 11.27
N GLU A 179 -0.04 -6.04 11.14
CA GLU A 179 -1.16 -6.62 11.89
C GLU A 179 -1.34 -8.10 11.57
N LYS A 180 -1.33 -8.47 10.28
CA LYS A 180 -1.41 -9.88 9.83
C LYS A 180 -0.27 -10.71 10.45
N LYS A 181 0.95 -10.18 10.45
CA LYS A 181 2.11 -10.87 11.03
C LYS A 181 1.96 -11.05 12.54
N ASN A 182 1.40 -10.05 13.24
CA ASN A 182 1.15 -10.16 14.68
C ASN A 182 0.07 -11.20 14.98
N LEU A 183 -1.05 -11.16 14.24
CA LEU A 183 -2.14 -12.13 14.38
C LEU A 183 -1.67 -13.56 14.08
N SER A 184 -0.80 -13.76 13.09
CA SER A 184 -0.21 -15.07 12.81
C SER A 184 0.54 -15.62 14.02
N LYS A 185 1.34 -14.80 14.71
CA LYS A 185 2.06 -15.23 15.92
C LYS A 185 1.11 -15.61 17.05
N VAL A 186 0.03 -14.85 17.22
CA VAL A 186 -0.99 -15.13 18.24
C VAL A 186 -1.68 -16.45 17.94
N ILE A 187 -2.00 -16.72 16.66
CA ILE A 187 -2.57 -18.00 16.22
C ILE A 187 -1.58 -19.14 16.51
N ASP A 188 -0.30 -18.98 16.18
CA ASP A 188 0.72 -20.00 16.42
C ASP A 188 0.88 -20.30 17.93
N GLN A 189 0.87 -19.27 18.77
CA GLN A 189 0.91 -19.42 20.24
C GLN A 189 -0.33 -20.15 20.78
N HIS A 190 -1.52 -19.78 20.30
CA HIS A 190 -2.74 -20.47 20.72
C HIS A 190 -2.81 -21.90 20.21
N SER A 191 -2.30 -22.18 19.00
CA SER A 191 -2.21 -23.55 18.48
C SER A 191 -1.31 -24.40 19.37
N GLN A 192 -0.13 -23.88 19.75
CA GLN A 192 0.77 -24.58 20.68
C GLN A 192 0.09 -24.85 22.03
N LEU A 193 -0.64 -23.87 22.56
CA LEU A 193 -1.37 -24.02 23.83
C LEU A 193 -2.52 -25.04 23.72
N ILE A 194 -3.23 -25.09 22.59
CA ILE A 194 -4.25 -26.11 22.35
C ILE A 194 -3.59 -27.49 22.32
N ASP A 195 -2.50 -27.64 21.55
CA ASP A 195 -1.77 -28.90 21.46
C ASP A 195 -1.26 -29.36 22.84
N THR A 196 -0.73 -28.46 23.67
CA THR A 196 -0.28 -28.82 25.03
C THR A 196 -1.44 -29.26 25.90
N LEU A 197 -2.56 -28.52 25.91
CA LEU A 197 -3.73 -28.87 26.70
C LEU A 197 -4.39 -30.16 26.23
N GLU A 198 -4.47 -30.42 24.92
CA GLU A 198 -4.97 -31.69 24.37
C GLU A 198 -4.12 -32.88 24.81
N ASN A 199 -2.79 -32.73 24.82
CA ASN A 199 -1.90 -33.76 25.32
C ASN A 199 -2.06 -34.00 26.83
N VAL A 200 -2.19 -32.93 27.62
CA VAL A 200 -2.45 -33.04 29.07
C VAL A 200 -3.79 -33.74 29.32
N LEU A 201 -4.85 -33.33 28.62
CA LEU A 201 -6.17 -33.95 28.71
C LEU A 201 -6.11 -35.44 28.35
N ALA A 202 -5.42 -35.82 27.28
CA ALA A 202 -5.28 -37.24 26.91
C ALA A 202 -4.58 -38.06 28.01
N ILE A 203 -3.60 -37.49 28.71
CA ILE A 203 -2.94 -38.15 29.85
C ILE A 203 -3.92 -38.28 31.03
N VAL A 204 -4.67 -37.22 31.33
CA VAL A 204 -5.66 -37.20 32.42
C VAL A 204 -6.80 -38.18 32.13
N ASP A 205 -7.37 -38.20 30.92
CA ASP A 205 -8.41 -39.13 30.52
C ASP A 205 -7.94 -40.59 30.65
N ARG A 206 -6.68 -40.87 30.28
CA ARG A 206 -6.08 -42.20 30.50
C ARG A 206 -5.98 -42.55 31.99
N LEU A 207 -5.74 -41.57 32.86
CA LEU A 207 -5.71 -41.77 34.32
C LEU A 207 -7.12 -41.96 34.90
N MET A 208 -8.12 -41.29 34.34
CA MET A 208 -9.52 -41.35 34.77
C MET A 208 -10.30 -42.55 34.22
N ASP A 209 -9.70 -43.35 33.33
CA ASP A 209 -10.38 -44.45 32.66
C ASP A 209 -10.98 -45.45 33.67
N GLU A 210 -12.31 -45.58 33.64
CA GLU A 210 -13.12 -46.30 34.65
C GLU A 210 -12.77 -47.79 34.73
N THR A 211 -12.15 -48.33 33.69
CA THR A 211 -11.68 -49.72 33.64
C THR A 211 -10.55 -49.99 34.64
N ASN A 212 -9.90 -48.94 35.16
CA ASN A 212 -8.93 -48.97 36.25
C ASN A 212 -7.81 -50.03 36.06
N GLN A 213 -7.48 -50.34 34.81
CA GLN A 213 -6.46 -51.33 34.44
C GLN A 213 -5.05 -50.78 34.62
N LEU A 214 -4.92 -49.46 34.78
CA LEU A 214 -3.63 -48.83 34.96
C LEU A 214 -2.97 -49.33 36.26
N THR A 215 -1.74 -49.82 36.11
CA THR A 215 -0.92 -50.25 37.23
C THR A 215 -0.44 -49.04 38.03
N LEU A 216 -0.09 -49.27 39.30
CA LEU A 216 0.47 -48.21 40.15
C LEU A 216 1.73 -47.58 39.51
N GLN A 217 2.51 -48.36 38.77
CA GLN A 217 3.72 -47.88 38.12
C GLN A 217 3.42 -47.02 36.89
N GLU A 218 2.48 -47.44 36.04
CA GLU A 218 2.02 -46.63 34.90
C GLU A 218 1.36 -45.32 35.35
N THR A 219 0.68 -45.33 36.50
CA THR A 219 0.14 -44.11 37.14
C THR A 219 1.27 -43.18 37.55
N ALA A 220 2.33 -43.70 38.18
CA ALA A 220 3.49 -42.93 38.59
C ALA A 220 4.24 -42.32 37.38
N ASP A 221 4.36 -43.08 36.29
CA ASP A 221 5.00 -42.61 35.05
C ASP A 221 4.17 -41.51 34.38
N ALA A 222 2.84 -41.60 34.39
CA ALA A 222 1.96 -40.55 33.89
C ALA A 222 2.10 -39.22 34.66
N PHE A 223 2.20 -39.30 36.00
CA PHE A 223 2.41 -38.11 36.83
C PHE A 223 3.80 -37.50 36.61
N LYS A 224 4.84 -38.32 36.43
CA LYS A 224 6.16 -37.84 36.05
C LYS A 224 6.15 -37.18 34.67
N ASP A 225 5.48 -37.79 33.69
CA ASP A 225 5.34 -37.19 32.36
C ASP A 225 4.64 -35.83 32.42
N LEU A 226 3.61 -35.68 33.25
CA LEU A 226 2.95 -34.39 33.48
C LEU A 226 3.89 -33.36 34.14
N GLN A 227 4.66 -33.76 35.16
CA GLN A 227 5.60 -32.87 35.85
C GLN A 227 6.79 -32.46 34.98
N ASP A 228 7.33 -33.38 34.19
CA ASP A 228 8.55 -33.13 33.39
C ASP A 228 8.23 -32.33 32.13
N LYS A 229 7.12 -32.65 31.44
CA LYS A 229 6.78 -32.06 30.13
C LYS A 229 5.77 -30.91 30.23
N TYR A 230 4.90 -30.92 31.25
CA TYR A 230 3.77 -30.01 31.37
C TYR A 230 3.67 -29.37 32.77
N TYR A 231 4.81 -29.00 33.36
CA TYR A 231 4.87 -28.48 34.73
C TYR A 231 3.97 -27.27 34.99
N GLU A 232 3.90 -26.33 34.04
CA GLU A 232 3.09 -25.11 34.18
C GLU A 232 1.60 -25.46 34.29
N GLU A 233 1.11 -26.33 33.41
CA GLU A 233 -0.29 -26.80 33.42
C GLU A 233 -0.56 -27.66 34.66
N TYR A 234 0.41 -28.51 35.04
CA TYR A 234 0.32 -29.34 36.23
C TYR A 234 0.11 -28.50 37.50
N LYS A 235 0.88 -27.40 37.66
CA LYS A 235 0.74 -26.44 38.76
C LYS A 235 -0.54 -25.62 38.64
N MET A 236 -0.86 -25.11 37.45
CA MET A 236 -1.98 -24.21 37.22
C MET A 236 -3.33 -24.90 37.47
N TYR A 237 -3.46 -26.16 37.10
CA TYR A 237 -4.68 -26.96 37.30
C TYR A 237 -4.62 -27.88 38.51
N GLU A 238 -3.59 -27.75 39.35
CA GLU A 238 -3.43 -28.52 40.59
C GLU A 238 -3.59 -30.04 40.36
N LEU A 239 -3.05 -30.54 39.23
CA LEU A 239 -3.24 -31.94 38.81
C LEU A 239 -2.66 -32.92 39.84
N GLY A 240 -1.81 -32.48 40.76
CA GLY A 240 -1.34 -33.27 41.89
C GLY A 240 -2.45 -33.73 42.84
N GLU A 241 -3.54 -32.97 42.99
CA GLU A 241 -4.65 -33.37 43.88
C GLU A 241 -5.33 -34.64 43.39
N LEU A 242 -5.38 -34.85 42.06
CA LEU A 242 -5.91 -36.06 41.44
C LEU A 242 -5.15 -37.31 41.88
N ALA A 243 -3.86 -37.21 42.23
CA ALA A 243 -3.11 -38.37 42.65
C ALA A 243 -3.70 -39.02 43.91
N SER A 244 -4.33 -38.24 44.79
CA SER A 244 -4.94 -38.77 46.03
C SER A 244 -6.07 -39.78 45.74
N SER A 245 -6.87 -39.55 44.70
CA SER A 245 -8.00 -40.40 44.34
C SER A 245 -7.55 -41.69 43.64
N PHE A 246 -6.51 -41.63 42.80
CA PHE A 246 -6.00 -42.79 42.06
C PHE A 246 -5.04 -43.66 42.86
N VAL A 247 -4.12 -43.04 43.59
CA VAL A 247 -3.03 -43.73 44.29
C VAL A 247 -3.53 -44.38 45.57
N GLY A 248 -4.45 -43.73 46.30
CA GLY A 248 -4.97 -44.24 47.58
C GLY A 248 -5.51 -45.67 47.52
N PRO A 249 -6.48 -45.98 46.63
CA PRO A 249 -7.00 -47.34 46.46
C PRO A 249 -5.92 -48.35 46.04
N LYS A 250 -5.05 -47.98 45.10
CA LYS A 250 -4.00 -48.87 44.57
C LYS A 250 -2.93 -49.20 45.62
N VAL A 251 -2.51 -48.23 46.42
CA VAL A 251 -1.57 -48.44 47.52
C VAL A 251 -2.20 -49.31 48.60
N LYS A 252 -3.49 -49.12 48.91
CA LYS A 252 -4.22 -50.00 49.83
C LYS A 252 -4.21 -51.45 49.35
N ASP A 253 -4.48 -51.70 48.07
CA ASP A 253 -4.45 -53.05 47.49
C ASP A 253 -3.05 -53.68 47.58
N CYS A 254 -2.00 -52.92 47.29
CA CYS A 254 -0.62 -53.36 47.47
C CYS A 254 -0.31 -53.72 48.93
N LEU A 255 -0.78 -52.92 49.89
CA LEU A 255 -0.54 -53.15 51.32
C LEU A 255 -1.36 -54.32 51.87
N ILE A 256 -2.52 -54.65 51.30
CA ILE A 256 -3.28 -55.86 51.68
C ILE A 256 -2.47 -57.12 51.36
N SER A 257 -1.75 -57.13 50.25
CA SER A 257 -0.89 -58.26 49.85
C SER A 257 0.44 -58.33 50.61
N TRP A 258 0.78 -57.32 51.40
CA TRP A 258 2.06 -57.21 52.08
C TRP A 258 2.09 -58.04 53.37
N ASN A 259 3.19 -58.79 53.57
CA ASN A 259 3.44 -59.53 54.80
C ASN A 259 4.58 -58.86 55.61
N PRO A 260 4.25 -58.11 56.68
CA PRO A 260 5.23 -57.33 57.45
C PRO A 260 6.32 -58.16 58.10
N LEU A 261 6.02 -59.43 58.44
CA LEU A 261 6.95 -60.31 59.14
C LEU A 261 8.01 -60.91 58.21
N MET A 262 7.67 -61.11 56.93
CA MET A 262 8.58 -61.69 55.95
C MET A 262 9.38 -60.61 55.20
N GLN A 263 8.76 -59.47 54.88
CA GLN A 263 9.38 -58.42 54.08
C GLN A 263 9.08 -57.01 54.63
N PRO A 264 9.62 -56.63 55.79
CA PRO A 264 9.29 -55.37 56.47
C PRO A 264 9.65 -54.10 55.67
N LYS A 265 10.59 -54.19 54.72
CA LYS A 265 11.09 -53.04 53.93
C LYS A 265 10.45 -52.90 52.55
N GLN A 266 9.56 -53.81 52.15
CA GLN A 266 8.99 -53.84 50.80
C GLN A 266 8.22 -52.56 50.41
N PRO A 267 7.32 -51.99 51.24
CA PRO A 267 6.56 -50.80 50.87
C PRO A 267 7.39 -49.51 50.92
N ILE A 268 8.57 -49.50 51.54
CA ILE A 268 9.39 -48.29 51.72
C ILE A 268 9.76 -47.67 50.36
N LYS A 269 10.18 -48.49 49.39
CA LYS A 269 10.55 -48.01 48.05
C LYS A 269 9.37 -47.39 47.29
N LEU A 270 8.18 -47.94 47.49
CA LEU A 270 6.95 -47.45 46.90
C LEU A 270 6.60 -46.07 47.48
N PHE A 271 6.63 -45.94 48.81
CA PHE A 271 6.40 -44.65 49.47
C PHE A 271 7.46 -43.61 49.11
N GLU A 272 8.73 -44.00 48.95
CA GLU A 272 9.80 -43.09 48.53
C GLU A 272 9.55 -42.54 47.11
N GLN A 273 9.15 -43.41 46.17
CA GLN A 273 8.78 -43.00 44.81
C GLN A 273 7.60 -42.03 44.82
N TRP A 274 6.50 -42.38 45.50
CA TRP A 274 5.32 -41.52 45.55
C TRP A 274 5.54 -40.24 46.35
N LYS A 275 6.37 -40.28 47.38
CA LYS A 275 6.83 -39.07 48.08
C LYS A 275 7.54 -38.14 47.11
N SER A 276 8.47 -38.66 46.29
CA SER A 276 9.19 -37.82 45.33
C SER A 276 8.28 -37.18 44.28
N ILE A 277 7.21 -37.86 43.87
CA ILE A 277 6.24 -37.36 42.87
C ILE A 277 5.26 -36.38 43.50
N LEU A 278 4.84 -36.59 44.75
CA LEU A 278 3.80 -35.77 45.40
C LEU A 278 4.36 -34.56 46.15
N GLU A 279 5.61 -34.60 46.64
CA GLU A 279 6.27 -33.44 47.24
C GLU A 279 6.80 -32.44 46.21
N SER A 280 7.10 -32.88 44.98
CA SER A 280 7.50 -32.02 43.87
C SER A 280 6.31 -31.32 43.20
N GLY A 281 5.09 -31.75 43.51
CA GLY A 281 3.85 -31.28 42.91
C GLY A 281 3.42 -29.90 43.34
#